data_AF-A0AAU4B2F4-F1
#
_entry.id   AF-A0AAU4B2F4-F1
#
_cell.length_a   1.000
_cell.length_b   1.000
_cell.length_c   1.000
_cell.angle_alpha   90.00
_cell.angle_beta   90.00
_cell.angle_gamma   90.00
#
_symmetry.space_group_name_H-M   'P 1'
#
loop_
_entity.id
_entity.type
_entity.pdbx_description
1 polymer ?
#
loop_
_entity_poly.entity_id
_entity_poly.type
_entity_poly.pdbx_seq_one_letter_code
_entity_poly.pdbx_strand_id
1 'polypeptide(L)'
;MATSKTTKEAAATKQFPAKAGHPDVEVQERSTDGSEGTRHVKEFVLLARDYYDVPAVHEANSTAVANEAIQRGLHPRGDVRFDGVEDHPDGHSVVLTYSVDTVPSSIDHTPGDTTTPRDVIEAG
;
A
#
# COMPACT_ATOMS: atom_id res chain seq x y z
N MET A 1 15.23 -52.35 -13.37
CA MET A 1 15.43 -52.13 -11.92
C MET A 1 16.47 -51.01 -11.74
N ALA A 2 16.15 -50.08 -10.83
CA ALA A 2 16.99 -49.11 -10.12
C ALA A 2 18.00 -48.20 -10.86
N THR A 3 17.62 -46.93 -10.95
CA THR A 3 18.41 -45.70 -11.15
C THR A 3 19.41 -45.43 -10.02
N SER A 4 20.50 -44.72 -10.31
CA SER A 4 21.28 -43.96 -9.31
C SER A 4 21.80 -42.65 -9.92
N LYS A 5 21.05 -41.56 -9.71
CA LYS A 5 21.45 -40.17 -10.00
C LYS A 5 22.06 -39.61 -8.71
N THR A 6 23.39 -39.54 -8.62
CA THR A 6 24.05 -38.92 -7.47
C THR A 6 25.22 -38.07 -7.94
N THR A 7 24.97 -36.85 -8.42
CA THR A 7 26.07 -35.88 -8.67
C THR A 7 25.68 -34.41 -8.87
N LYS A 8 24.43 -33.98 -8.64
CA LYS A 8 24.04 -32.56 -8.86
C LYS A 8 23.81 -31.73 -7.60
N GLU A 9 23.58 -32.34 -6.43
CA GLU A 9 23.25 -31.57 -5.22
C GLU A 9 24.44 -30.86 -4.58
N ALA A 10 25.66 -31.42 -4.66
CA ALA A 10 26.82 -30.85 -3.96
C ALA A 10 27.39 -29.57 -4.61
N ALA A 11 27.05 -29.28 -5.87
CA ALA A 11 27.58 -28.10 -6.58
C ALA A 11 26.76 -26.84 -6.34
N ALA A 12 25.46 -26.96 -6.05
CA ALA A 12 24.57 -25.82 -5.85
C ALA A 12 24.81 -25.09 -4.51
N THR A 13 25.32 -25.80 -3.50
CA THR A 13 25.50 -25.28 -2.14
C THR A 13 26.66 -24.29 -2.00
N LYS A 14 27.61 -24.27 -2.94
CA LYS A 14 28.73 -23.30 -2.93
C LYS A 14 28.37 -21.92 -3.49
N GLN A 15 27.27 -21.81 -4.22
CA GLN A 15 26.86 -20.54 -4.85
C GLN A 15 25.93 -19.70 -3.95
N PHE A 16 25.34 -20.29 -2.90
CA PHE A 16 24.41 -19.59 -2.00
C PHE A 16 24.60 -20.06 -0.54
N PRO A 17 25.56 -19.47 0.22
CA PRO A 17 25.89 -19.92 1.57
C PRO A 17 24.76 -19.70 2.61
N ALA A 18 23.69 -18.98 2.25
CA ALA A 18 22.57 -18.70 3.14
C ALA A 18 21.59 -19.88 3.36
N LYS A 19 21.73 -21.00 2.62
CA LYS A 19 20.84 -22.17 2.75
C LYS A 19 21.26 -23.20 3.80
N ALA A 20 22.35 -22.96 4.53
CA ALA A 20 22.74 -23.82 5.63
C ALA A 20 22.06 -23.37 6.93
N GLY A 21 20.82 -23.82 7.17
CA GLY A 21 20.34 -23.98 8.56
C GLY A 21 19.15 -23.14 9.04
N HIS A 22 18.23 -22.69 8.19
CA HIS A 22 16.94 -22.19 8.67
C HIS A 22 15.80 -23.03 8.06
N PRO A 23 14.88 -23.59 8.88
CA PRO A 23 13.67 -24.21 8.35
C PRO A 23 12.93 -23.16 7.52
N ASP A 24 12.29 -23.59 6.43
CA ASP A 24 11.40 -22.74 5.63
C ASP A 24 10.28 -22.23 6.54
N VAL A 25 10.51 -21.09 7.18
CA VAL A 25 9.47 -20.36 7.89
C VAL A 25 8.61 -19.79 6.79
N GLU A 26 7.38 -20.31 6.71
CA GLU A 26 6.32 -19.74 5.90
C GLU A 26 6.19 -18.27 6.30
N VAL A 27 6.75 -17.38 5.48
CA VAL A 27 6.73 -15.95 5.73
C VAL A 27 5.28 -15.55 5.52
N GLN A 28 4.54 -15.35 6.63
CA GLN A 28 3.24 -14.70 6.58
C GLN A 28 3.34 -13.48 5.68
N GLU A 29 2.43 -13.38 4.71
CA GLU A 29 2.36 -12.28 3.76
C GLU A 29 2.57 -10.96 4.51
N ARG A 30 3.70 -10.31 4.24
CA ARG A 30 3.96 -9.00 4.81
C ARG A 30 3.14 -8.00 4.03
N SER A 31 2.06 -7.48 4.62
CA SER A 31 1.50 -6.20 4.18
C SER A 31 2.62 -5.16 4.24
N THR A 32 2.85 -4.48 3.13
CA THR A 32 3.96 -3.52 2.96
C THR A 32 3.82 -2.28 3.84
N ASP A 33 2.72 -2.13 4.58
CA ASP A 33 2.37 -0.94 5.34
C ASP A 33 1.86 -1.17 6.77
N GLY A 34 1.72 -2.42 7.22
CA GLY A 34 1.15 -2.73 8.54
C GLY A 34 -0.34 -2.44 8.68
N SER A 35 -1.07 -2.15 7.60
CA SER A 35 -2.53 -2.07 7.66
C SER A 35 -3.11 -3.48 7.65
N GLU A 36 -3.61 -3.92 8.80
CA GLU A 36 -4.50 -5.07 8.91
C GLU A 36 -5.87 -4.68 8.35
N GLY A 37 -6.06 -4.69 7.03
CA GLY A 37 -7.39 -4.43 6.47
C GLY A 37 -7.46 -4.16 4.98
N THR A 38 -8.67 -4.24 4.45
CA THR A 38 -9.04 -3.85 3.08
C THR A 38 -9.16 -2.32 2.94
N ARG A 39 -8.38 -1.53 3.70
CA ARG A 39 -8.49 -0.07 3.74
C ARG A 39 -7.12 0.56 3.91
N HIS A 40 -6.75 1.40 2.95
CA HIS A 40 -5.56 2.23 3.01
C HIS A 40 -5.93 3.59 3.61
N VAL A 41 -5.16 4.05 4.61
CA VAL A 41 -5.36 5.33 5.29
C VAL A 41 -4.09 6.17 5.13
N LYS A 42 -4.26 7.46 4.86
CA LYS A 42 -3.15 8.41 4.73
C LYS A 42 -3.48 9.73 5.41
N GLU A 43 -2.50 10.22 6.16
CA GLU A 43 -2.55 11.50 6.84
C GLU A 43 -1.69 12.52 6.10
N PHE A 44 -2.21 13.74 5.95
CA PHE A 44 -1.49 14.88 5.41
C PHE A 44 -1.39 15.96 6.48
N VAL A 45 -0.18 16.42 6.76
CA VAL A 45 0.06 17.53 7.68
C VAL A 45 0.21 18.81 6.87
N LEU A 46 -0.65 19.78 7.13
CA LEU A 46 -0.66 21.09 6.46
C LEU A 46 -0.61 22.20 7.50
N LEU A 47 0.00 23.34 7.18
CA LEU A 47 -0.13 24.52 8.03
C LEU A 47 -1.61 24.95 8.08
N ALA A 48 -2.11 25.31 9.26
CA ALA A 48 -3.53 25.65 9.44
C ALA A 48 -4.00 26.79 8.51
N ARG A 49 -3.10 27.72 8.20
CA ARG A 49 -3.35 28.84 7.26
C ARG A 49 -3.54 28.40 5.80
N ASP A 50 -3.03 27.23 5.42
CA ASP A 50 -3.04 26.71 4.05
C ASP A 50 -4.22 25.74 3.85
N TYR A 51 -4.90 25.34 4.94
CA TYR A 51 -6.03 24.43 4.89
C TYR A 51 -7.31 25.10 4.36
N TYR A 52 -7.86 26.10 5.09
CA TYR A 52 -9.13 26.81 4.82
C TYR A 52 -10.15 26.10 3.89
N ASP A 53 -10.37 24.80 4.08
CA ASP A 53 -11.29 23.94 3.33
C ASP A 53 -11.30 24.19 1.81
N VAL A 54 -10.12 24.35 1.22
CA VAL A 54 -10.01 24.65 -0.21
C VAL A 54 -10.30 23.36 -1.00
N PRO A 55 -11.29 23.33 -1.93
CA PRO A 55 -11.62 22.12 -2.68
C PRO A 55 -10.43 21.49 -3.41
N ALA A 56 -9.53 22.32 -3.93
CA ALA A 56 -8.32 21.87 -4.60
C ALA A 56 -7.36 21.08 -3.69
N VAL A 57 -7.34 21.36 -2.38
CA VAL A 57 -6.54 20.60 -1.40
C VAL A 57 -7.13 19.21 -1.21
N HIS A 58 -8.45 19.11 -1.11
CA HIS A 58 -9.14 17.82 -0.99
C HIS A 58 -8.94 16.96 -2.24
N GLU A 59 -9.07 17.53 -3.44
CA GLU A 59 -8.82 16.82 -4.70
C GLU A 59 -7.37 16.33 -4.81
N ALA A 60 -6.40 17.20 -4.52
CA ALA A 60 -4.98 16.85 -4.58
C ALA A 60 -4.62 15.75 -3.58
N ASN A 61 -5.11 15.85 -2.35
CA ASN A 61 -4.88 14.84 -1.31
C ASN A 61 -5.53 13.51 -1.67
N SER A 62 -6.80 13.50 -2.10
CA SER A 62 -7.49 12.29 -2.53
C SER A 62 -6.76 11.59 -3.68
N THR A 63 -6.32 12.35 -4.68
CA THR A 63 -5.53 11.83 -5.80
C THR A 63 -4.22 11.20 -5.31
N ALA A 64 -3.56 11.84 -4.34
CA ALA A 64 -2.33 11.33 -3.75
C ALA A 64 -2.54 10.07 -2.90
N VAL A 65 -3.70 9.88 -2.26
CA VAL A 65 -4.05 8.62 -1.57
C VAL A 65 -4.16 7.47 -2.55
N ALA A 66 -4.93 7.62 -3.63
CA ALA A 66 -5.10 6.58 -4.63
C ALA A 66 -3.78 6.19 -5.30
N ASN A 67 -2.94 7.19 -5.63
CA ASN A 67 -1.63 6.95 -6.22
C ASN A 67 -0.70 6.18 -5.27
N GLU A 68 -0.66 6.55 -3.99
CA GLU A 68 0.20 5.87 -3.02
C GLU A 68 -0.25 4.42 -2.77
N ALA A 69 -1.55 4.17 -2.68
CA ALA A 69 -2.09 2.81 -2.57
C ALA A 69 -1.62 1.93 -3.75
N ILE A 70 -1.68 2.45 -4.98
CA ILE A 70 -1.18 1.75 -6.17
C ILE A 70 0.31 1.48 -6.08
N GLN A 71 1.12 2.45 -5.65
CA GLN A 71 2.56 2.29 -5.49
C GLN A 71 2.92 1.24 -4.42
N ARG A 72 2.05 1.04 -3.43
CA ARG A 72 2.17 0.00 -2.40
C ARG A 72 1.74 -1.39 -2.89
N GLY A 73 1.27 -1.51 -4.14
CA GLY A 73 0.76 -2.75 -4.71
C GLY A 73 -0.66 -3.07 -4.27
N LEU A 74 -1.44 -2.04 -3.92
CA LEU A 74 -2.86 -2.15 -3.58
C LEU A 74 -3.71 -1.66 -4.74
N HIS A 75 -4.89 -2.23 -4.92
CA HIS A 75 -5.89 -1.78 -5.87
C HIS A 75 -7.03 -1.09 -5.11
N PRO A 76 -7.07 0.26 -5.12
CA PRO A 76 -8.18 1.04 -4.58
C PRO A 76 -9.55 0.69 -5.17
N ARG A 77 -10.58 0.73 -4.33
CA ARG A 77 -11.99 0.43 -4.65
C ARG A 77 -12.88 1.59 -4.26
N GLY A 78 -13.58 2.16 -5.25
CA GLY A 78 -14.48 3.28 -5.04
C GLY A 78 -13.75 4.58 -4.71
N ASP A 79 -14.47 5.52 -4.12
CA ASP A 79 -13.97 6.87 -3.90
C ASP A 79 -13.13 6.98 -2.63
N VAL A 80 -12.14 7.88 -2.67
CA VAL A 80 -11.38 8.28 -1.48
C VAL A 80 -12.28 9.10 -0.57
N ARG A 81 -12.32 8.73 0.72
CA ARG A 81 -13.11 9.40 1.76
C ARG A 81 -12.22 10.32 2.58
N PHE A 82 -12.71 11.50 2.90
CA PHE A 82 -12.13 12.36 3.93
C PHE A 82 -12.71 11.96 5.29
N ASP A 83 -11.85 11.49 6.19
CA ASP A 83 -12.25 10.94 7.49
C ASP A 83 -12.29 12.00 8.59
N GLY A 84 -11.57 13.12 8.41
CA GLY A 84 -11.63 14.25 9.33
C GLY A 84 -10.35 15.07 9.39
N VAL A 85 -10.41 16.08 10.24
CA VAL A 85 -9.31 17.00 10.55
C VAL A 85 -9.05 17.02 12.05
N GLU A 86 -7.79 16.95 12.43
CA GLU A 86 -7.33 17.07 13.81
C GLU A 86 -6.24 18.15 13.93
N ASP A 87 -6.16 18.81 15.08
CA ASP A 87 -5.06 19.73 15.36
C ASP A 87 -3.76 18.95 15.53
N HIS A 88 -2.71 19.36 14.83
CA HIS A 88 -1.40 18.77 14.99
C HIS A 88 -0.78 19.22 16.34
N PRO A 89 0.01 18.38 17.03
CA PRO A 89 0.62 18.72 18.33
C PRO A 89 1.55 19.96 18.33
N ASP A 90 1.92 20.48 17.17
CA ASP A 90 2.74 21.69 17.03
C ASP A 90 1.94 23.00 17.24
N GLY A 91 0.61 22.93 17.30
CA GLY A 91 -0.27 24.09 17.47
C GLY A 91 -0.33 25.04 16.26
N HIS A 92 0.24 24.66 15.12
CA HIS A 92 0.32 25.49 13.92
C HIS A 92 -0.17 24.76 12.66
N SER A 93 -0.25 23.44 12.72
CA SER A 93 -0.62 22.58 11.61
C SER A 93 -1.92 21.82 11.93
N VAL A 94 -2.56 21.32 10.88
CA VAL A 94 -3.69 20.39 10.96
C VAL A 94 -3.30 19.08 10.28
N VAL A 95 -3.85 17.98 10.77
CA VAL A 95 -3.75 16.65 10.18
C VAL A 95 -5.06 16.36 9.48
N LEU A 96 -4.99 16.11 8.17
CA LEU A 96 -6.11 15.67 7.35
C LEU A 96 -6.00 14.19 7.10
N THR A 97 -7.02 13.43 7.51
CA THR A 97 -7.05 11.97 7.36
C THR A 97 -7.96 11.59 6.21
N TYR A 98 -7.44 10.76 5.30
CA TYR A 98 -8.17 10.23 4.16
C TYR A 98 -8.00 8.73 4.09
N SER A 99 -8.95 8.06 3.46
CA SER A 99 -8.86 6.63 3.25
C SER A 99 -9.57 6.13 2.00
N VAL A 100 -9.18 4.96 1.55
CA VAL A 100 -9.82 4.26 0.44
C VAL A 100 -9.82 2.76 0.71
N ASP A 101 -10.89 2.09 0.32
CA ASP A 101 -10.96 0.63 0.41
C ASP A 101 -9.99 0.04 -0.64
N THR A 102 -9.28 -1.04 -0.31
CA THR A 102 -8.20 -1.60 -1.15
C THR A 102 -8.19 -3.12 -1.13
N VAL A 103 -7.77 -3.71 -2.25
CA VAL A 103 -7.45 -5.15 -2.36
C VAL A 103 -5.97 -5.31 -2.71
N PRO A 104 -5.21 -6.21 -2.08
CA PRO A 104 -3.84 -6.49 -2.50
C PRO A 104 -3.78 -7.00 -3.94
N SER A 105 -2.87 -6.43 -4.75
CA SER A 105 -2.73 -6.79 -6.17
C SER A 105 -2.41 -8.27 -6.42
N SER A 106 -1.81 -8.97 -5.44
CA SER A 106 -1.47 -10.40 -5.51
C SER A 106 -2.71 -11.31 -5.56
N ILE A 107 -3.83 -10.87 -4.98
CA ILE A 107 -5.06 -11.66 -4.87
C ILE A 107 -6.23 -11.04 -5.63
N ASP A 108 -6.02 -9.89 -6.28
CA ASP A 108 -7.08 -9.24 -7.01
C ASP A 108 -7.36 -9.91 -8.37
N HIS A 109 -8.59 -10.36 -8.54
CA HIS A 109 -9.09 -10.96 -9.77
C HIS A 109 -9.82 -9.98 -10.69
N THR A 110 -10.05 -8.74 -10.24
CA THR A 110 -10.70 -7.67 -11.03
C THR A 110 -9.90 -6.36 -11.01
N PRO A 111 -8.67 -6.35 -11.57
CA PRO A 111 -7.83 -5.15 -11.60
C PRO A 111 -8.45 -3.99 -12.41
N GLY A 112 -9.41 -4.27 -13.30
CA GLY A 112 -10.13 -3.25 -14.06
C GLY A 112 -11.02 -2.35 -13.21
N ASP A 113 -11.43 -2.78 -12.02
CA ASP A 113 -12.26 -1.99 -11.10
C ASP A 113 -11.40 -1.11 -10.16
N THR A 114 -10.12 -0.93 -10.49
CA THR A 114 -9.19 -0.17 -9.66
C THR A 114 -9.45 1.31 -9.85
N THR A 115 -9.74 2.04 -8.77
CA THR A 115 -9.83 3.51 -8.83
C THR A 115 -8.44 4.08 -9.06
N THR A 116 -8.25 4.74 -10.19
CA THR A 116 -6.99 5.40 -10.54
C THR A 116 -7.00 6.87 -10.13
N PRO A 117 -5.83 7.52 -10.02
CA PRO A 117 -5.75 8.96 -9.77
C PRO A 117 -6.55 9.80 -10.77
N ARG A 118 -6.70 9.32 -12.01
CA ARG A 118 -7.50 9.98 -13.03
C ARG A 118 -8.99 9.94 -12.69
N ASP A 119 -9.50 8.80 -12.24
CA ASP A 119 -10.91 8.64 -11.89
C ASP A 119 -11.28 9.55 -10.71
N VAL A 120 -10.34 9.76 -9.77
CA VAL A 120 -10.52 10.70 -8.65
C VAL A 120 -10.66 12.15 -9.11
N ILE A 121 -9.86 12.57 -10.09
CA ILE A 121 -9.92 13.93 -10.65
C ILE A 121 -11.22 14.14 -11.44
N GLU A 122 -11.67 13.14 -12.20
CA GLU A 122 -12.90 13.24 -13.00
C GLU A 122 -14.20 13.20 -12.16
N ALA A 123 -14.12 12.78 -10.89
CA ALA A 123 -15.26 12.70 -9.98
C ALA A 123 -15.47 13.94 -9.09
N GLY A 124 -14.46 14.83 -8.97
CA GLY A 124 -14.48 16.07 -8.18
C GLY A 124 -15.02 17.28 -8.95
#